data_AF-A0A7K2KML4-F1
#
_entry.id   AF-A0A7K2KML4-F1
#
_cell.length_a   1.000
_cell.length_b   1.000
_cell.length_c   1.000
_cell.angle_alpha   90.00
_cell.angle_beta   90.00
_cell.angle_gamma   90.00
#
_symmetry.space_group_name_H-M   'P 1'
#
loop_
_entity.id
_entity.type
_entity.pdbx_description
1 polymer ?
#
loop_
_entity_poly.entity_id
_entity_poly.type
_entity_poly.pdbx_seq_one_letter_code
_entity_poly.pdbx_strand_id
1 'polypeptide(L)'
;ATDARGRRFEIIDLPQPDLDRITGEGDDFVSTYANFYVANDAVLLPKFGDRKADSRAKGILQEHFPKRDIRMVPIDTIASGGGGIHCSTHDQPGKPAA
;
A
#
# COMPACT_ATOMS: atom_id res chain seq x y z
N ALA A 1 -0.15 -18.19 15.46
CA ALA A 1 -0.44 -16.98 16.27
C ALA A 1 -1.94 -16.67 16.22
N THR A 2 -2.46 -15.93 17.19
CA THR A 2 -3.86 -15.44 17.25
C THR A 2 -3.87 -13.97 17.66
N ASP A 3 -4.97 -13.27 17.41
CA ASP A 3 -5.14 -11.89 17.91
C ASP A 3 -5.47 -11.85 19.41
N ALA A 4 -5.63 -10.64 19.97
CA ALA A 4 -5.93 -10.43 21.39
C ALA A 4 -7.29 -11.01 21.86
N ARG A 5 -8.15 -11.45 20.95
CA ARG A 5 -9.44 -12.11 21.23
C ARG A 5 -9.42 -13.60 20.89
N GLY A 6 -8.25 -14.17 20.59
CA GLY A 6 -8.09 -15.59 20.23
C GLY A 6 -8.53 -15.96 18.81
N ARG A 7 -8.83 -14.97 17.95
CA ARG A 7 -9.22 -15.23 16.55
C ARG A 7 -7.99 -15.58 15.72
N ARG A 8 -8.15 -16.49 14.76
CA ARG A 8 -7.10 -16.82 13.77
C ARG A 8 -6.96 -15.67 12.77
N PHE A 9 -5.73 -15.44 12.32
CA PHE A 9 -5.47 -14.48 11.24
C PHE A 9 -5.91 -15.06 9.90
N GLU A 10 -6.62 -14.23 9.14
CA GLU A 10 -6.75 -14.40 7.70
C GLU A 10 -5.52 -13.77 7.04
N ILE A 11 -4.87 -14.52 6.15
CA ILE A 11 -3.66 -14.08 5.46
C ILE A 11 -4.01 -13.81 4.02
N ILE A 12 -3.79 -12.56 3.59
CA ILE A 12 -3.99 -12.11 2.22
C ILE A 12 -2.62 -11.79 1.63
N ASP A 13 -2.24 -12.52 0.58
CA ASP A 13 -0.97 -12.30 -0.08
C ASP A 13 -1.03 -11.07 -0.98
N LEU A 14 -0.17 -10.09 -0.70
CA LEU A 14 0.05 -8.94 -1.58
C LEU A 14 1.32 -9.18 -2.39
N PRO A 15 1.27 -9.11 -3.74
CA PRO A 15 2.43 -9.37 -4.57
C PRO A 15 3.52 -8.31 -4.32
N GLN A 16 4.76 -8.65 -4.62
CA GLN A 16 5.84 -7.66 -4.79
C GLN A 16 5.95 -7.31 -6.29
N PRO A 17 6.39 -6.08 -6.63
CA PRO A 17 6.70 -5.74 -8.01
C PRO A 17 7.93 -6.52 -8.48
N ASP A 18 8.01 -6.78 -9.79
CA ASP A 18 9.22 -7.28 -10.43
C ASP A 18 10.24 -6.13 -10.58
N LEU A 19 11.42 -6.27 -9.97
CA LEU A 19 12.47 -5.24 -9.97
C LEU A 19 12.97 -4.92 -11.39
N ASP A 20 12.86 -5.86 -12.34
CA ASP A 20 13.25 -5.61 -13.73
C ASP A 20 12.18 -4.80 -14.51
N ARG A 21 11.04 -4.49 -13.89
CA ARG A 21 9.87 -3.86 -14.53
C ARG A 21 9.40 -2.58 -13.86
N ILE A 22 9.98 -2.21 -12.72
CA ILE A 22 9.68 -0.95 -12.06
C ILE A 22 10.35 0.22 -12.78
N THR A 23 9.87 1.44 -12.52
CA THR A 23 10.40 2.67 -13.12
C THR A 23 11.49 3.34 -12.28
N GLY A 24 11.62 2.96 -11.01
CA GLY A 24 12.61 3.51 -10.09
C GLY A 24 13.82 2.59 -9.87
N GLU A 25 14.89 3.17 -9.35
CA GLU A 25 16.20 2.54 -9.16
C GLU A 25 16.91 3.08 -7.91
N GLY A 26 17.99 2.42 -7.50
CA GLY A 26 18.87 2.82 -6.39
C GLY A 26 18.89 1.82 -5.23
N ASP A 27 20.01 1.80 -4.50
CA ASP A 27 20.24 0.85 -3.39
C ASP A 27 19.25 1.04 -2.23
N ASP A 28 18.77 2.27 -2.04
CA ASP A 28 17.78 2.62 -1.02
C ASP A 28 16.34 2.53 -1.54
N PHE A 29 16.10 2.08 -2.78
CA PHE A 29 14.76 2.09 -3.37
C PHE A 29 13.83 1.07 -2.70
N VAL A 30 12.73 1.54 -2.10
CA VAL A 30 11.74 0.68 -1.45
C VAL A 30 10.54 0.41 -2.37
N SER A 31 10.49 -0.79 -2.93
CA SER A 31 9.44 -1.22 -3.87
C SER A 31 8.44 -2.18 -3.24
N THR A 32 7.64 -1.73 -2.26
CA THR A 32 6.60 -2.56 -1.61
C THR A 32 5.21 -1.94 -1.65
N TYR A 33 4.22 -2.72 -2.09
CA TYR A 33 2.81 -2.29 -2.08
C TYR A 33 2.21 -2.26 -0.66
N ALA A 34 2.86 -2.88 0.33
CA ALA A 34 2.39 -2.83 1.72
C ALA A 34 2.52 -1.42 2.34
N ASN A 35 3.29 -0.53 1.71
CA ASN A 35 3.49 0.85 2.18
C ASN A 35 2.37 1.80 1.71
N PHE A 36 1.11 1.38 1.84
CA PHE A 36 -0.08 2.17 1.49
C PHE A 36 -0.59 2.98 2.68
N TYR A 37 -1.39 4.01 2.41
CA TYR A 37 -2.07 4.81 3.43
C TYR A 37 -3.59 4.72 3.29
N VAL A 38 -4.30 4.48 4.40
CA VAL A 38 -5.77 4.43 4.45
C VAL A 38 -6.29 5.79 4.88
N ALA A 39 -6.88 6.53 3.95
CA ALA A 39 -7.61 7.75 4.23
C ALA A 39 -9.09 7.43 4.53
N ASN A 40 -9.90 8.47 4.78
CA ASN A 40 -11.32 8.33 5.08
C ASN A 40 -12.05 7.52 3.98
N ASP A 41 -11.99 8.01 2.74
CA ASP A 41 -12.73 7.46 1.60
C ASP A 41 -11.83 6.88 0.51
N ALA A 42 -10.52 6.78 0.76
CA ALA A 42 -9.54 6.33 -0.22
C ALA A 42 -8.42 5.50 0.43
N VAL A 43 -7.75 4.70 -0.39
CA VAL A 43 -6.46 4.10 -0.06
C VAL A 43 -5.44 4.58 -1.08
N LEU A 44 -4.38 5.23 -0.61
CA LEU A 44 -3.27 5.67 -1.44
C LEU A 44 -2.26 4.52 -1.54
N LEU A 45 -2.17 3.91 -2.71
CA LEU A 45 -1.34 2.73 -2.97
C LEU A 45 -0.15 3.14 -3.87
N PRO A 46 1.09 2.75 -3.55
CA PRO A 46 2.24 3.00 -4.43
C PRO A 46 2.04 2.39 -5.82
N LYS A 47 2.52 3.09 -6.84
CA LYS A 47 2.61 2.62 -8.22
C LYS A 47 4.07 2.61 -8.63
N PHE A 48 4.57 1.44 -9.04
CA PHE A 48 5.99 1.25 -9.37
C PHE A 48 6.24 1.06 -10.86
N GLY A 49 5.20 0.94 -11.69
CA GLY A 49 5.35 0.83 -13.15
C GLY A 49 5.30 -0.59 -13.69
N ASP A 50 5.50 -1.61 -12.85
CA ASP A 50 5.14 -3.00 -13.17
C ASP A 50 3.62 -3.12 -13.28
N ARG A 51 3.09 -2.91 -14.48
CA ARG A 51 1.64 -2.86 -14.74
C ARG A 51 0.89 -4.09 -14.24
N LYS A 52 1.52 -5.27 -14.27
CA LYS A 52 0.89 -6.53 -13.85
C LYS A 52 0.77 -6.56 -12.32
N ALA A 53 1.85 -6.28 -11.62
CA ALA A 53 1.85 -6.23 -10.16
C ALA A 53 1.01 -5.05 -9.62
N ASP A 54 1.14 -3.86 -10.21
CA ASP A 54 0.35 -2.66 -9.87
C ASP A 54 -1.15 -2.97 -9.93
N SER A 55 -1.60 -3.59 -11.03
CA SER A 55 -3.01 -3.93 -11.24
C SER A 55 -3.49 -5.01 -10.26
N ARG A 56 -2.64 -6.00 -9.97
CA ARG A 56 -2.96 -7.06 -9.01
C ARG A 56 -3.08 -6.52 -7.59
N ALA A 57 -2.12 -5.72 -7.14
CA ALA A 57 -2.13 -5.09 -5.82
C ALA A 57 -3.36 -4.19 -5.65
N LYS A 58 -3.67 -3.37 -6.67
CA LYS A 58 -4.90 -2.55 -6.68
C LYS A 58 -6.16 -3.40 -6.53
N GLY A 59 -6.27 -4.48 -7.30
CA GLY A 59 -7.43 -5.38 -7.27
C GLY A 59 -7.65 -6.01 -5.89
N ILE A 60 -6.58 -6.51 -5.27
CA ILE A 60 -6.64 -7.10 -3.92
C ILE A 60 -7.09 -6.05 -2.89
N LEU A 61 -6.49 -4.85 -2.90
CA LEU A 61 -6.94 -3.81 -1.95
C LEU A 61 -8.36 -3.35 -2.23
N GLN A 62 -8.82 -3.33 -3.49
CA GLN A 62 -10.20 -2.97 -3.80
C GLN A 62 -11.21 -3.98 -3.23
N GLU A 63 -10.88 -5.27 -3.26
CA GLU A 63 -11.70 -6.34 -2.67
C GLU A 63 -11.83 -6.18 -1.15
N HIS A 64 -10.73 -5.85 -0.47
CA HIS A 64 -10.70 -5.72 1.00
C HIS A 64 -11.07 -4.33 1.53
N PHE A 65 -11.10 -3.30 0.67
CA PHE A 65 -11.60 -1.96 0.99
C PHE A 65 -12.74 -1.55 0.03
N PRO A 66 -13.87 -2.27 0.01
CA PRO A 66 -14.89 -2.14 -1.03
C PRO A 66 -15.61 -0.77 -1.06
N LYS A 67 -15.49 0.02 0.00
CA LYS A 67 -16.09 1.36 0.13
C LYS A 67 -15.11 2.50 -0.12
N ARG A 68 -13.83 2.20 -0.40
CA ARG A 68 -12.78 3.20 -0.62
C ARG A 68 -12.31 3.18 -2.06
N ASP A 69 -11.93 4.35 -2.58
CA ASP A 69 -11.25 4.48 -3.86
C ASP A 69 -9.77 4.11 -3.71
N ILE A 70 -9.31 3.09 -4.43
CA ILE A 70 -7.88 2.72 -4.45
C ILE A 70 -7.15 3.60 -5.46
N ARG A 71 -6.43 4.61 -4.94
CA ARG A 71 -5.67 5.58 -5.73
C ARG A 71 -4.21 5.19 -5.82
N MET A 72 -3.81 4.77 -7.03
CA MET A 72 -2.43 4.50 -7.38
C MET A 72 -1.64 5.80 -7.54
N VAL A 73 -0.52 5.94 -6.85
CA VAL A 73 0.34 7.13 -6.89
C VAL A 73 1.76 6.72 -7.28
N PRO A 74 2.34 7.26 -8.37
CA PRO A 74 3.76 7.09 -8.67
C PRO A 74 4.60 7.73 -7.58
N ILE A 75 5.54 7.00 -6.98
CA ILE A 75 6.31 7.47 -5.82
C ILE A 75 7.82 7.33 -5.97
N ASP A 76 8.36 7.16 -7.18
CA ASP A 76 9.77 6.83 -7.40
C ASP A 76 10.73 7.76 -6.63
N THR A 77 10.45 9.06 -6.58
CA THR A 77 11.26 10.04 -5.83
C THR A 77 11.19 9.88 -4.30
N ILE A 78 10.08 9.39 -3.75
CA ILE A 78 9.95 9.08 -2.32
C ILE A 78 10.62 7.73 -2.04
N ALA A 79 10.37 6.75 -2.92
CA ALA A 79 10.88 5.39 -2.81
C ALA A 79 12.42 5.35 -2.88
N SER A 80 13.03 6.16 -3.74
CA SER A 80 14.50 6.30 -3.82
C SER A 80 15.12 6.89 -2.54
N GLY A 81 14.32 7.48 -1.65
CA GLY A 81 14.76 8.00 -0.36
C GLY A 81 14.63 7.01 0.80
N GLY A 82 14.34 5.73 0.54
CA GLY A 82 14.20 4.71 1.59
C GLY A 82 12.80 4.56 2.19
N GLY A 83 11.77 5.17 1.58
CA GLY A 83 10.43 5.23 2.16
C GLY A 83 9.28 5.04 1.18
N GLY A 84 8.07 5.38 1.59
CA GLY A 84 6.89 5.36 0.74
C GLY A 84 5.75 6.16 1.35
N ILE A 85 4.54 5.98 0.82
CA ILE A 85 3.37 6.79 1.21
C ILE A 85 3.10 6.67 2.72
N HIS A 86 3.06 5.45 3.26
CA HIS A 86 2.78 5.22 4.68
C HIS A 86 3.80 5.94 5.57
N CYS A 87 5.09 5.81 5.26
CA CYS A 87 6.18 6.40 6.03
C CYS A 87 6.16 7.94 6.03
N SER A 88 5.62 8.55 4.98
CA SER A 88 5.54 10.00 4.82
C SER A 88 4.23 10.60 5.35
N THR A 89 3.35 9.79 5.95
CA THR A 89 2.04 10.23 6.43
C THR A 89 1.82 9.83 7.87
N HIS A 90 1.01 10.59 8.59
CA HIS A 90 0.49 10.20 9.88
C HIS A 90 -0.97 10.65 9.97
N ASP A 91 -1.87 9.77 10.39
CA ASP A 91 -3.26 10.11 10.57
C ASP A 91 -3.46 10.93 11.85
N GLN A 92 -4.44 11.84 11.79
CA GLN A 92 -5.04 12.44 12.97
C GLN A 92 -6.49 11.98 13.03
N PRO A 93 -6.86 11.15 14.02
CA PRO A 93 -8.23 10.69 14.16
C PRO A 93 -9.22 11.86 14.24
N GLY A 94 -10.33 11.73 13.52
CA GLY A 94 -11.46 12.62 13.68
C GLY A 94 -12.10 12.51 15.06
N LYS A 95 -13.12 13.33 15.32
CA LYS A 95 -13.92 13.17 16.53
C LYS A 95 -14.52 11.75 16.54
N PRO A 96 -14.50 11.03 17.69
CA PRO A 96 -15.20 9.77 17.82
C PRO A 96 -16.66 9.94 17.38
N ALA A 97 -17.18 8.98 16.60
CA ALA A 97 -18.61 8.93 16.36
C ALA A 97 -19.32 8.80 17.72
N ALA A 98 -20.32 9.66 17.95
CA ALA A 98 -21.14 9.63 19.17
C ALA A 98 -21.96 8.33 19.25
#